data_AF-D5SJL8-F1
#
_entry.id   AF-D5SJL8-F1
#
_cell.length_a   1.000
_cell.length_b   1.000
_cell.length_c   1.000
_cell.angle_alpha   90.00
_cell.angle_beta   90.00
_cell.angle_gamma   90.00
#
_symmetry.space_group_name_H-M   'P 1'
#
loop_
_entity.id
_entity.type
_entity.pdbx_description
1 polymer ?
#
loop_
_entity_poly.entity_id
_entity_poly.type
_entity_poly.pdbx_seq_one_letter_code
_entity_poly.pdbx_strand_id
1 'polypeptide(L)'
;LFGAALSVGHLDGDAYADVAVGAPNERVGGQDGAGAVTVLRGSAKGLTTAKAAVYTQNTTGVPGGAEGYDEFGVTVHLADLTKDKRAELVVGVPGENEDGCVWAARGTSVGPAVNGSAGICGSRVGLTLSQEGRFGAALTSARSIG
;
A
#
# COMPACT_ATOMS: atom_id res chain seq x y z
N LEU A 1 -6.69 -12.30 5.35
CA LEU A 1 -7.60 -11.58 6.28
C LEU A 1 -7.79 -10.16 5.77
N PHE A 2 -9.00 -9.77 5.33
CA PHE A 2 -9.30 -8.38 5.00
C PHE A 2 -9.45 -7.54 6.27
N GLY A 3 -8.91 -6.32 6.29
CA GLY A 3 -8.94 -5.46 7.47
C GLY A 3 -7.81 -5.72 8.46
N ALA A 4 -6.75 -6.42 8.05
CA ALA A 4 -5.57 -6.67 8.89
C ALA A 4 -4.79 -5.37 9.18
N ALA A 5 -4.86 -4.40 8.27
CA ALA A 5 -4.32 -3.05 8.44
C ALA A 5 -5.29 -2.02 7.88
N LEU A 6 -5.31 -0.83 8.50
CA LEU A 6 -6.17 0.29 8.10
C LEU A 6 -5.39 1.60 8.13
N SER A 7 -5.62 2.46 7.15
CA SER A 7 -5.19 3.86 7.19
C SER A 7 -6.25 4.77 6.62
N VAL A 8 -6.39 5.95 7.22
CA VAL A 8 -7.35 6.99 6.82
C VAL A 8 -6.57 8.20 6.29
N GLY A 9 -6.98 8.78 5.17
CA GLY A 9 -6.36 9.99 4.61
C GLY A 9 -7.09 10.53 3.38
N HIS A 10 -6.78 11.75 2.96
CA HIS A 10 -7.43 12.38 1.79
C HIS A 10 -6.66 12.03 0.51
N LEU A 11 -6.96 10.89 -0.12
CA LEU A 11 -6.18 10.37 -1.25
C LEU A 11 -6.47 11.10 -2.56
N ASP A 12 -7.72 11.44 -2.86
CA ASP A 12 -8.08 12.22 -4.05
C ASP A 12 -8.12 13.73 -3.83
N GLY A 13 -7.94 14.18 -2.59
CA GLY A 13 -7.92 15.59 -2.22
C GLY A 13 -9.31 16.23 -2.19
N ASP A 14 -10.37 15.43 -2.13
CA ASP A 14 -11.70 15.93 -1.83
C ASP A 14 -11.89 16.23 -0.33
N ALA A 15 -13.09 16.65 0.06
CA ALA A 15 -13.39 17.04 1.44
C ALA A 15 -13.57 15.85 2.40
N TYR A 16 -13.55 14.62 1.92
CA TYR A 16 -13.86 13.41 2.66
C TYR A 16 -12.62 12.53 2.79
N ALA A 17 -12.45 11.87 3.92
CA ALA A 17 -11.32 10.98 4.11
C ALA A 17 -11.61 9.62 3.47
N ASP A 18 -10.62 9.08 2.78
CA ASP A 18 -10.59 7.75 2.19
C ASP A 18 -9.98 6.74 3.16
N VAL A 19 -10.21 5.45 2.91
CA VAL A 19 -9.66 4.35 3.73
C VAL A 19 -8.91 3.36 2.84
N ALA A 20 -7.64 3.12 3.16
CA ALA A 20 -6.89 1.98 2.65
C ALA A 20 -7.01 0.81 3.62
N VAL A 21 -7.27 -0.39 3.09
CA VAL A 21 -7.49 -1.63 3.84
C VAL A 21 -6.55 -2.71 3.34
N GLY A 22 -5.68 -3.19 4.21
CA GLY A 22 -4.77 -4.29 3.93
C GLY A 22 -5.44 -5.67 4.05
N ALA A 23 -5.10 -6.56 3.11
CA ALA A 23 -5.52 -7.94 3.08
C ALA A 23 -4.32 -8.87 2.76
N PRO A 24 -3.32 -8.99 3.66
CA PRO A 24 -2.04 -9.64 3.36
C PRO A 24 -2.15 -11.14 3.03
N ASN A 25 -3.23 -11.83 3.42
CA ASN A 25 -3.39 -13.26 3.10
C ASN A 25 -4.25 -13.51 1.84
N GLU A 26 -4.59 -12.47 1.07
CA GLU A 26 -5.38 -12.63 -0.15
C GLU A 26 -4.64 -13.50 -1.18
N ARG A 27 -5.37 -14.40 -1.84
CA ARG A 27 -4.82 -15.22 -2.92
C ARG A 27 -4.91 -14.45 -4.24
N VAL A 28 -3.77 -14.17 -4.86
CA VAL A 28 -3.71 -13.38 -6.10
C VAL A 28 -3.02 -14.18 -7.19
N GLY A 29 -3.64 -14.31 -8.37
CA GLY A 29 -3.03 -15.02 -9.50
C GLY A 29 -2.68 -16.49 -9.24
N GLY A 30 -3.29 -17.11 -8.22
CA GLY A 30 -2.96 -18.47 -7.81
C GLY A 30 -1.90 -18.60 -6.71
N GLN A 31 -1.41 -17.48 -6.18
CA GLN A 31 -0.43 -17.44 -5.10
C GLN A 31 -1.12 -17.13 -3.77
N ASP A 32 -1.07 -18.06 -2.82
CA ASP A 32 -1.61 -17.84 -1.47
C ASP A 32 -0.74 -16.86 -0.70
N GLY A 33 -1.36 -15.95 0.04
CA GLY A 33 -0.60 -14.99 0.84
C GLY A 33 0.11 -13.90 0.05
N ALA A 34 -0.13 -13.77 -1.26
CA ALA A 34 0.40 -12.67 -2.06
C ALA A 34 -0.09 -11.30 -1.56
N GLY A 35 -1.35 -11.24 -1.13
CA GLY A 35 -1.91 -10.05 -0.49
C GLY A 35 -2.51 -9.01 -1.45
N ALA A 36 -3.30 -8.11 -0.88
CA ALA A 36 -3.97 -7.03 -1.60
C ALA A 36 -4.21 -5.82 -0.69
N VAL A 37 -4.45 -4.66 -1.31
CA VAL A 37 -4.95 -3.46 -0.63
C VAL A 37 -6.19 -2.95 -1.36
N THR A 38 -7.27 -2.72 -0.61
CA THR A 38 -8.47 -2.07 -1.11
C THR A 38 -8.51 -0.63 -0.64
N VAL A 39 -8.79 0.30 -1.55
CA VAL A 39 -9.08 1.71 -1.24
C VAL A 39 -10.59 1.93 -1.36
N LEU A 40 -11.20 2.39 -0.28
CA LEU A 40 -12.60 2.81 -0.21
C LEU A 40 -12.68 4.33 -0.14
N ARG A 41 -13.67 4.90 -0.83
CA ARG A 41 -13.80 6.36 -0.92
C ARG A 41 -14.65 6.95 0.18
N GLY A 42 -14.24 8.11 0.67
CA GLY A 42 -15.05 8.97 1.51
C GLY A 42 -16.19 9.62 0.74
N SER A 43 -17.27 9.95 1.43
CA SER A 43 -18.34 10.78 0.88
C SER A 43 -19.12 11.47 1.98
N ALA A 44 -20.01 12.40 1.61
CA ALA A 44 -20.95 13.04 2.53
C ALA A 44 -21.82 12.05 3.33
N LYS A 45 -21.97 10.81 2.84
CA LYS A 45 -22.77 9.75 3.46
C LYS A 45 -21.93 8.69 4.17
N GLY A 46 -20.62 8.92 4.33
CA GLY A 46 -19.65 7.95 4.83
C GLY A 46 -18.94 7.20 3.71
N LEU A 47 -18.33 6.06 4.05
CA LEU A 47 -17.59 5.24 3.08
C LEU A 47 -18.50 4.72 1.97
N THR A 48 -17.97 4.71 0.75
CA THR A 48 -18.63 4.19 -0.44
C THR A 48 -17.73 3.24 -1.21
N THR A 49 -18.35 2.27 -1.88
CA THR A 49 -17.69 1.39 -2.84
C THR A 49 -17.66 2.00 -4.24
N ALA A 50 -18.35 3.12 -4.46
CA ALA A 50 -18.23 3.88 -5.69
C ALA A 50 -16.78 4.34 -5.87
N LYS A 51 -16.15 3.93 -6.99
CA LYS A 51 -14.72 4.14 -7.26
C LYS A 51 -13.77 3.48 -6.24
N ALA A 52 -14.23 2.47 -5.51
CA ALA A 52 -13.31 1.60 -4.79
C ALA A 52 -12.38 0.89 -5.78
N ALA A 53 -11.14 0.68 -5.37
CA ALA A 53 -10.12 0.04 -6.19
C ALA A 53 -9.32 -0.93 -5.34
N VAL A 54 -8.85 -2.01 -5.99
CA VAL A 54 -8.00 -3.03 -5.37
C VAL A 54 -6.65 -2.99 -6.07
N TYR A 55 -5.58 -3.03 -5.28
CA TYR A 55 -4.20 -3.02 -5.74
C TYR A 55 -3.50 -4.27 -5.21
N THR A 56 -2.71 -4.89 -6.08
CA THR A 56 -1.84 -6.03 -5.80
C THR A 56 -0.54 -5.85 -6.58
N GLN A 57 0.48 -6.66 -6.33
CA GLN A 57 1.70 -6.66 -7.16
C GLN A 57 1.44 -7.04 -8.62
N ASN A 58 0.32 -7.71 -8.93
CA ASN A 58 -0.10 -7.99 -10.31
C ASN A 58 -0.87 -6.83 -10.97
N THR A 59 -1.12 -5.73 -10.27
CA THR A 59 -1.75 -4.56 -10.88
C THR A 59 -0.79 -3.91 -11.87
N THR A 60 -1.18 -3.79 -13.13
CA THR A 60 -0.35 -3.20 -14.18
C THR A 60 0.20 -1.84 -13.75
N GLY A 61 1.54 -1.72 -13.76
CA GLY A 61 2.26 -0.52 -13.34
C GLY A 61 2.84 -0.59 -11.92
N VAL A 62 2.35 -1.51 -11.08
CA VAL A 62 3.01 -1.84 -9.80
C VAL A 62 4.27 -2.67 -10.10
N PRO A 63 5.46 -2.28 -9.62
CA PRO A 63 6.68 -3.05 -9.83
C PRO A 63 6.63 -4.42 -9.15
N GLY A 64 7.24 -5.42 -9.79
CA GLY A 64 7.27 -6.80 -9.31
C GLY A 64 6.09 -7.63 -9.85
N GLY A 65 5.83 -8.75 -9.19
CA GLY A 65 4.68 -9.62 -9.45
C GLY A 65 4.28 -10.29 -8.14
N ALA A 66 3.04 -10.78 -8.08
CA ALA A 66 2.59 -11.52 -6.91
C ALA A 66 3.25 -12.90 -6.84
N GLU A 67 3.91 -13.18 -5.72
CA GLU A 67 4.46 -14.46 -5.33
C GLU A 67 3.76 -14.96 -4.06
N GLY A 68 3.99 -16.24 -3.72
CA GLY A 68 3.39 -16.82 -2.54
C GLY A 68 3.98 -16.20 -1.28
N TYR A 69 3.11 -15.74 -0.38
CA TYR A 69 3.49 -15.17 0.92
C TYR A 69 4.26 -13.83 0.89
N ASP A 70 4.16 -13.03 -0.19
CA ASP A 70 4.69 -11.65 -0.21
C ASP A 70 4.00 -10.73 0.81
N GLU A 71 2.74 -11.05 1.10
CA GLU A 71 1.87 -10.37 2.03
C GLU A 71 1.69 -8.87 1.73
N PHE A 72 1.52 -8.51 0.46
CA PHE A 72 1.18 -7.14 0.07
C PHE A 72 -0.01 -6.62 0.89
N GLY A 73 0.21 -5.54 1.64
CA GLY A 73 -0.81 -4.98 2.52
C GLY A 73 -0.71 -5.40 3.99
N VAL A 74 0.40 -5.99 4.46
CA VAL A 74 0.64 -6.15 5.93
C VAL A 74 0.57 -4.80 6.64
N THR A 75 1.11 -3.76 6.02
CA THR A 75 0.98 -2.37 6.49
C THR A 75 0.46 -1.50 5.36
N VAL A 76 -0.38 -0.53 5.70
CA VAL A 76 -0.89 0.48 4.76
C VAL A 76 -0.83 1.85 5.41
N HIS A 77 -0.47 2.87 4.63
CA HIS A 77 -0.43 4.24 5.09
C HIS A 77 -0.89 5.21 4.00
N LEU A 78 -1.76 6.14 4.39
CA LEU A 78 -2.18 7.29 3.59
C LEU A 78 -1.61 8.55 4.24
N ALA A 79 -0.69 9.24 3.57
CA ALA A 79 -0.10 10.48 4.05
C ALA A 79 0.27 11.41 2.90
N ASP A 80 0.00 12.72 3.04
CA ASP A 80 0.46 13.73 2.07
C ASP A 80 1.96 13.99 2.29
N LEU A 81 2.79 13.17 1.64
CA LEU A 81 4.25 13.21 1.75
C LEU A 81 4.85 14.25 0.79
N THR A 82 4.13 14.55 -0.30
CA THR A 82 4.56 15.52 -1.31
C THR A 82 4.06 16.96 -1.05
N LYS A 83 3.18 17.14 -0.07
CA LYS A 83 2.52 18.42 0.29
C LYS A 83 1.67 18.99 -0.84
N ASP A 84 1.04 18.11 -1.62
CA ASP A 84 0.19 18.48 -2.76
C ASP A 84 -1.32 18.40 -2.43
N LYS A 85 -1.64 18.18 -1.15
CA LYS A 85 -3.00 17.99 -0.58
C LYS A 85 -3.66 16.67 -0.98
N ARG A 86 -2.90 15.71 -1.53
CA ARG A 86 -3.36 14.35 -1.74
C ARG A 86 -2.42 13.40 -1.02
N ALA A 87 -3.00 12.45 -0.31
CA ALA A 87 -2.25 11.43 0.38
C ALA A 87 -1.62 10.45 -0.63
N GLU A 88 -0.32 10.20 -0.50
CA GLU A 88 0.34 9.03 -1.07
C GLU A 88 -0.16 7.76 -0.38
N LEU A 89 -0.23 6.66 -1.14
CA LEU A 89 -0.42 5.32 -0.58
C LEU A 89 0.93 4.64 -0.46
N VAL A 90 1.27 4.20 0.75
CA VAL A 90 2.45 3.39 1.06
C VAL A 90 1.99 2.05 1.62
N VAL A 91 2.55 0.95 1.11
CA VAL A 91 2.15 -0.42 1.43
C VAL A 91 3.38 -1.25 1.77
N GLY A 92 3.36 -1.93 2.90
CA GLY A 92 4.37 -2.93 3.25
C GLY A 92 4.13 -4.26 2.55
N VAL A 93 5.22 -4.87 2.11
CA VAL A 93 5.28 -6.16 1.41
C VAL A 93 6.43 -6.98 2.05
N PRO A 94 6.29 -7.37 3.33
CA PRO A 94 7.41 -7.86 4.11
C PRO A 94 7.87 -9.27 3.75
N GLY A 95 7.10 -10.03 2.98
CA GLY A 95 7.49 -11.33 2.45
C GLY A 95 8.10 -11.27 1.05
N GLU A 96 8.14 -10.08 0.43
CA GLU A 96 8.70 -9.90 -0.91
C GLU A 96 10.21 -10.17 -0.89
N ASN A 97 10.64 -11.22 -1.59
CA ASN A 97 12.01 -11.71 -1.62
C ASN A 97 12.57 -12.03 -0.21
N GLU A 98 13.90 -12.00 -0.05
CA GLU A 98 14.58 -12.35 1.22
C GLU A 98 14.65 -11.19 2.23
N ASP A 99 14.33 -9.97 1.80
CA ASP A 99 14.59 -8.73 2.56
C ASP A 99 13.36 -7.87 2.84
N GLY A 100 12.24 -8.14 2.16
CA GLY A 100 10.99 -7.39 2.24
C GLY A 100 11.06 -6.05 1.49
N CYS A 101 9.88 -5.53 1.13
CA CYS A 101 9.76 -4.27 0.40
C CYS A 101 8.66 -3.35 0.94
N VAL A 102 8.70 -2.11 0.46
CA VAL A 102 7.62 -1.14 0.55
C VAL A 102 7.26 -0.69 -0.86
N TRP A 103 5.97 -0.69 -1.18
CA TRP A 103 5.44 -0.05 -2.39
C TRP A 103 4.89 1.33 -2.05
N ALA A 104 5.20 2.35 -2.86
CA ALA A 104 4.70 3.70 -2.68
C ALA A 104 4.18 4.28 -4.01
N ALA A 105 2.99 4.87 -3.97
CA ALA A 105 2.35 5.51 -5.11
C ALA A 105 1.79 6.90 -4.75
N ARG A 106 1.96 7.86 -5.65
CA ARG A 106 1.46 9.24 -5.49
C ARG A 106 -0.06 9.29 -5.47
N GLY A 107 -0.64 10.12 -4.60
CA GLY A 107 -2.07 10.39 -4.61
C GLY A 107 -2.52 11.21 -5.83
N THR A 108 -3.62 10.81 -6.46
CA THR A 108 -4.27 11.57 -7.55
C THR A 108 -5.77 11.63 -7.32
N SER A 109 -6.45 12.52 -8.04
CA SER A 109 -7.91 12.68 -7.97
C SER A 109 -8.71 11.42 -8.35
N VAL A 110 -8.06 10.40 -8.93
CA VAL A 110 -8.67 9.13 -9.29
C VAL A 110 -8.14 7.94 -8.49
N GLY A 111 -7.11 8.13 -7.65
CA GLY A 111 -6.49 7.08 -6.83
C GLY A 111 -4.96 7.14 -6.86
N PRO A 112 -4.27 6.15 -6.29
CA PRO A 112 -2.81 6.07 -6.34
C PRO A 112 -2.34 5.89 -7.79
N ALA A 113 -1.34 6.67 -8.20
CA ALA A 113 -0.71 6.56 -9.50
C ALA A 113 0.20 5.32 -9.55
N VAL A 114 -0.30 4.21 -10.08
CA VAL A 114 0.48 2.97 -10.23
C VAL A 114 1.61 3.13 -11.24
N ASN A 115 1.39 3.83 -12.35
CA ASN A 115 2.45 4.11 -13.31
C ASN A 115 3.43 5.13 -12.73
N GLY A 116 4.71 4.77 -12.67
CA GLY A 116 5.74 5.58 -12.01
C GLY A 116 5.77 5.44 -10.49
N SER A 117 5.04 4.46 -9.92
CA SER A 117 5.17 4.07 -8.52
C SER A 117 6.51 3.39 -8.24
N ALA A 118 6.91 3.33 -6.97
CA ALA A 118 8.19 2.76 -6.55
C ALA A 118 7.99 1.54 -5.66
N GLY A 119 8.70 0.45 -5.98
CA GLY A 119 9.00 -0.62 -5.03
C GLY A 119 10.39 -0.40 -4.44
N ILE A 120 10.53 -0.43 -3.12
CA ILE A 120 11.79 -0.18 -2.41
C ILE A 120 12.03 -1.36 -1.48
N CYS A 121 13.06 -2.15 -1.76
CA CYS A 121 13.38 -3.35 -1.00
C CYS A 121 14.57 -3.14 -0.08
N GLY A 122 14.68 -3.93 0.98
CA GLY A 122 15.69 -3.79 2.02
C GLY A 122 17.12 -3.67 1.50
N SER A 123 17.49 -4.54 0.57
CA SER A 123 18.78 -4.60 -0.13
C SER A 123 19.07 -3.32 -0.90
N ARG A 124 18.06 -2.71 -1.52
CA ARG A 124 18.20 -1.43 -2.25
C ARG A 124 18.43 -0.23 -1.34
N VAL A 125 18.10 -0.35 -0.06
CA VAL A 125 18.36 0.71 0.94
C VAL A 125 19.56 0.38 1.84
N GLY A 126 20.40 -0.58 1.42
CA GLY A 126 21.66 -0.90 2.08
C GLY A 126 21.52 -1.84 3.28
N LEU A 127 20.37 -2.51 3.45
CA LEU A 127 20.27 -3.58 4.44
C LEU A 127 21.09 -4.78 3.97
N THR A 128 22.08 -5.16 4.79
CA THR A 128 22.80 -6.43 4.65
C THR A 128 22.25 -7.36 5.72
N LEU A 129 21.64 -8.46 5.31
CA LEU A 129 20.94 -9.35 6.20
C LEU A 129 21.68 -10.68 6.29
N SER A 130 21.76 -11.24 7.50
CA SER A 130 22.31 -12.58 7.74
C SER A 130 21.22 -13.65 7.87
N GLN A 131 19.95 -13.25 7.78
CA GLN A 131 18.72 -14.05 7.83
C GLN A 131 17.62 -13.32 7.03
N GLU A 132 16.46 -13.94 6.82
CA GLU A 132 15.31 -13.28 6.18
C GLU A 132 14.94 -11.98 6.90
N GLY A 133 14.87 -10.89 6.13
CA GLY A 133 14.42 -9.58 6.58
C GLY A 133 12.97 -9.35 6.19
N ARG A 134 12.28 -8.56 7.00
CA ARG A 134 10.87 -8.21 6.79
C ARG A 134 10.70 -6.71 6.66
N PHE A 135 11.48 -6.08 5.79
CA PHE A 135 11.37 -4.64 5.53
C PHE A 135 9.94 -4.32 5.05
N GLY A 136 9.35 -3.26 5.61
CA GLY A 136 7.93 -2.93 5.39
C GLY A 136 6.94 -3.62 6.34
N ALA A 137 7.37 -4.55 7.21
CA ALA A 137 6.50 -5.22 8.19
C ALA A 137 5.92 -4.27 9.24
N ALA A 138 6.58 -3.13 9.47
CA ALA A 138 6.10 -2.07 10.33
C ALA A 138 6.29 -0.72 9.64
N LEU A 139 5.17 -0.01 9.45
CA LEU A 139 5.15 1.40 9.09
C LEU A 139 4.46 2.13 10.24
N THR A 140 5.20 2.95 10.97
CA THR A 140 4.60 3.85 11.96
C THR A 140 4.14 5.11 11.25
N SER A 141 3.04 5.73 11.66
CA SER A 141 2.53 6.92 10.97
C SER A 141 3.61 8.01 10.86
N ALA A 142 3.84 8.50 9.64
CA ALA A 142 4.55 9.76 9.46
C ALA A 142 3.60 10.88 9.91
N ARG A 143 3.89 11.53 11.03
CA ARG A 143 3.19 12.77 11.38
C ARG A 143 3.65 13.85 10.40
N SER A 144 2.77 14.27 9.51
CA SER A 144 2.90 15.59 8.91
C SER A 144 2.72 16.61 10.03
N ILE A 145 3.84 17.14 10.54
CA ILE A 145 3.81 18.38 11.32
C ILE A 145 3.58 19.50 10.29
N GLY A 146 2.30 19.81 10.08
CA GLY A 146 1.89 21.02 9.39
C GLY A 146 2.39 22.27 10.09
#